data_AF-A0A0P7VT78-F1
#
_entry.id   AF-A0A0P7VT78-F1
#
_cell.length_a   1.000
_cell.length_b   1.000
_cell.length_c   1.000
_cell.angle_alpha   90.00
_cell.angle_beta   90.00
_cell.angle_gamma   90.00
#
_symmetry.space_group_name_H-M   'P 1'
#
loop_
_entity.id
_entity.type
_entity.pdbx_description
1 polymer ?
#
loop_
_entity_poly.entity_id
_entity_poly.type
_entity_poly.pdbx_seq_one_letter_code
_entity_poly.pdbx_strand_id
1 'polypeptide(L)'
;MPAQRLYAGAKLRELRGRLALTQKDFAARLGISLPYLNQMENNNRPVSTSVVLALAREFGFDVTELSSGDDSRLVSDMREALADPVFTGPQPPLPDLRLAAANAPALARAFLDLHRAYRQTHERLASLDEALGREDSRLQPSPWEEVRDFFHYCDNYIDSVDRAAERFAEKAAGDLVAAAEAALADHRITVLRAPGPDLRRYDPQTRTLHLDARASAATRRFQLLLQVALIQQDKLIEATLDLARFQSDTARGIAKLGLANYFAGAALLPYGRFLAAARDTRHDLEQLSDRFGASLEQIAHRLSTLQRPGAKGIPFFFVRVDQAGTITKRHSATHLQFARFGGACPLWNVHRAFETPGRWLRQLAETPDGVRYFCLARDVSKPGGAWGAPTRRFAIGLGCEIAHAGELCYADHMALDAPGAFEPIGISCRICERTDCAQRSVPPLERQLAVDPDRRGVLPYRVD
;
A
#
# COMPACT_ATOMS: atom_id res chain seq x y z
N MET A 1 0.32 19.53 -25.37
CA MET A 1 -0.42 19.07 -24.17
C MET A 1 -0.99 20.30 -23.47
N PRO A 2 -2.31 20.43 -23.26
CA PRO A 2 -2.82 21.54 -22.45
C PRO A 2 -2.30 21.42 -21.02
N ALA A 3 -1.84 22.52 -20.43
CA ALA A 3 -1.35 22.54 -19.06
C ALA A 3 -2.45 22.09 -18.10
N GLN A 4 -2.22 20.98 -17.39
CA GLN A 4 -3.16 20.43 -16.42
C GLN A 4 -3.38 21.45 -15.29
N ARG A 5 -4.64 21.79 -15.02
CA ARG A 5 -5.01 22.75 -13.97
C ARG A 5 -4.81 22.08 -12.60
N LEU A 6 -3.90 22.62 -11.79
CA LEU A 6 -3.59 22.10 -10.45
C LEU A 6 -4.57 22.65 -9.41
N TYR A 7 -5.38 21.81 -8.80
CA TYR A 7 -6.28 22.18 -7.69
C TYR A 7 -5.75 21.51 -6.42
N ALA A 8 -5.27 22.31 -5.47
CA ALA A 8 -4.59 21.81 -4.26
C ALA A 8 -5.01 22.55 -2.99
N GLY A 9 -6.28 22.95 -2.91
CA GLY A 9 -6.81 23.79 -1.83
C GLY A 9 -6.71 23.18 -0.43
N ALA A 10 -6.95 21.87 -0.28
CA ALA A 10 -6.75 21.17 0.99
C ALA A 10 -5.28 21.21 1.45
N LYS A 11 -4.33 20.98 0.53
CA LYS A 11 -2.88 21.05 0.83
C LYS A 11 -2.43 22.46 1.20
N LEU A 12 -2.97 23.49 0.55
CA LEU A 12 -2.73 24.88 0.94
C LEU A 12 -3.22 25.16 2.37
N ARG A 13 -4.42 24.69 2.73
CA ARG A 13 -4.97 24.82 4.09
C ARG A 13 -4.14 24.05 5.12
N GLU A 14 -3.72 22.83 4.78
CA GLU A 14 -2.88 21.97 5.62
C GLU A 14 -1.52 22.64 5.89
N LEU A 15 -0.82 23.10 4.84
CA LEU A 15 0.45 23.81 4.96
C LEU A 15 0.32 25.07 5.80
N ARG A 16 -0.72 25.88 5.54
CA ARG A 16 -1.01 27.07 6.33
C ARG A 16 -1.24 26.73 7.81
N GLY A 17 -2.01 25.69 8.08
CA GLY A 17 -2.26 25.19 9.43
C GLY A 17 -0.99 24.73 10.14
N ARG A 18 -0.13 23.97 9.44
CA ARG A 18 1.17 23.50 9.95
C ARG A 18 2.11 24.65 10.32
N LEU A 19 2.05 25.75 9.57
CA LEU A 19 2.83 26.97 9.82
C LEU A 19 2.16 27.91 10.84
N ALA A 20 0.97 27.56 11.36
CA ALA A 20 0.16 28.38 12.26
C ALA A 20 -0.10 29.81 11.73
N LEU A 21 -0.21 29.98 10.41
CA LEU A 21 -0.43 31.27 9.77
C LEU A 21 -1.92 31.56 9.57
N THR A 22 -2.31 32.83 9.72
CA THR A 22 -3.63 33.27 9.27
C THR A 22 -3.69 33.27 7.73
N GLN A 23 -4.89 33.22 7.16
CA GLN A 23 -5.05 33.29 5.69
C GLN A 23 -4.48 34.62 5.14
N LYS A 24 -4.56 35.71 5.91
CA LYS A 24 -3.98 37.01 5.55
C LYS A 24 -2.46 36.97 5.48
N ASP A 25 -1.81 36.42 6.51
CA ASP A 25 -0.34 36.36 6.56
C ASP A 25 0.21 35.40 5.51
N PHE A 26 -0.49 34.29 5.27
CA PHE A 26 -0.12 33.33 4.24
C PHE A 26 -0.23 33.93 2.84
N ALA A 27 -1.31 34.68 2.55
CA ALA A 27 -1.46 35.39 1.28
C ALA A 27 -0.34 36.43 1.06
N ALA A 28 -0.01 37.20 2.11
CA ALA A 28 1.04 38.21 2.06
C ALA A 28 2.41 37.60 1.75
N ARG A 29 2.78 36.49 2.42
CA ARG A 29 4.04 35.77 2.18
C ARG A 29 4.10 35.16 0.77
N LEU A 30 2.97 34.71 0.24
CA LEU A 30 2.86 34.20 -1.13
C LEU A 30 2.82 35.31 -2.20
N GLY A 31 2.80 36.58 -1.81
CA GLY A 31 2.73 37.71 -2.74
C GLY A 31 1.40 37.81 -3.51
N ILE A 32 0.31 37.30 -2.93
CA ILE A 32 -1.02 37.29 -3.54
C ILE A 32 -2.07 37.95 -2.65
N SER A 33 -3.23 38.30 -3.22
CA SER A 33 -4.32 38.87 -2.42
C SER A 33 -5.05 37.80 -1.60
N LEU A 34 -5.56 38.20 -0.44
CA LEU A 34 -6.35 37.32 0.44
C LEU A 34 -7.56 36.68 -0.27
N PRO A 35 -8.38 37.40 -1.07
CA PRO A 35 -9.46 36.78 -1.83
C PRO A 35 -8.97 35.74 -2.85
N TYR A 36 -7.80 35.97 -3.45
CA TYR A 36 -7.21 35.05 -4.41
C TYR A 36 -6.73 33.76 -3.73
N LEU A 37 -6.05 33.87 -2.58
CA LEU A 37 -5.71 32.71 -1.74
C LEU A 37 -6.96 31.95 -1.31
N ASN A 38 -8.01 32.64 -0.87
CA ASN A 38 -9.25 32.00 -0.45
C ASN A 38 -9.91 31.19 -1.59
N GLN A 39 -9.92 31.73 -2.81
CA GLN A 39 -10.42 31.00 -3.98
C GLN A 39 -9.57 29.75 -4.28
N MET A 40 -8.25 29.79 -4.08
CA MET A 40 -7.40 28.62 -4.27
C MET A 40 -7.54 27.59 -3.13
N GLU A 41 -7.61 28.02 -1.87
CA GLU A 41 -7.82 27.14 -0.70
C GLU A 41 -9.16 26.38 -0.76
N ASN A 42 -10.15 26.95 -1.42
CA ASN A 42 -11.46 26.35 -1.67
C ASN A 42 -11.60 25.74 -3.08
N ASN A 43 -10.50 25.60 -3.83
CA ASN A 43 -10.46 25.05 -5.19
C ASN A 43 -11.40 25.74 -6.22
N ASN A 44 -11.88 26.96 -5.95
CA ASN A 44 -12.60 27.79 -6.91
C ASN A 44 -11.68 28.32 -8.03
N ARG A 45 -10.37 28.37 -7.76
CA ARG A 45 -9.33 28.62 -8.76
C ARG A 45 -8.20 27.61 -8.64
N PRO A 46 -7.61 27.18 -9.78
CA PRO A 46 -6.40 26.39 -9.74
C PRO A 46 -5.24 27.21 -9.18
N VAL A 47 -4.29 26.53 -8.55
CA VAL A 47 -3.05 27.11 -8.05
C VAL A 47 -2.21 27.57 -9.24
N SER A 48 -1.88 28.86 -9.28
CA SER A 48 -1.07 29.43 -10.35
C SER A 48 0.40 29.02 -10.23
N THR A 49 1.12 28.99 -11.34
CA THR A 49 2.56 28.72 -11.37
C THR A 49 3.35 29.69 -10.48
N SER A 50 2.92 30.95 -10.39
CA SER A 50 3.54 31.94 -9.49
C SER A 50 3.40 31.56 -8.01
N VAL A 51 2.25 31.03 -7.60
CA VAL A 51 2.01 30.58 -6.22
C VAL A 51 2.80 29.30 -5.92
N VAL A 52 2.87 28.38 -6.89
CA VAL A 52 3.71 27.18 -6.77
C VAL A 52 5.18 27.55 -6.54
N LEU A 53 5.71 28.50 -7.30
CA LEU A 53 7.09 28.99 -7.12
C LEU A 53 7.28 29.71 -5.78
N ALA A 54 6.31 30.50 -5.35
CA ALA A 54 6.34 31.17 -4.05
C ALA A 54 6.32 30.15 -2.89
N LEU A 55 5.53 29.08 -3.00
CA LEU A 55 5.50 27.99 -2.01
C LEU A 55 6.86 27.31 -1.86
N ALA A 56 7.52 27.01 -2.98
CA ALA A 56 8.85 26.42 -2.97
C ALA A 56 9.91 27.36 -2.38
N ARG A 57 9.88 28.65 -2.73
CA ARG A 57 10.87 29.64 -2.29
C ARG A 57 10.72 30.04 -0.83
N GLU A 58 9.50 30.39 -0.41
CA GLU A 58 9.25 30.97 0.92
C GLU A 58 9.14 29.92 2.02
N PHE A 59 8.69 28.70 1.67
CA PHE A 59 8.40 27.67 2.66
C PHE A 59 9.19 26.37 2.43
N GLY A 60 10.08 26.32 1.43
CA GLY A 60 10.82 25.11 1.09
C GLY A 60 9.90 23.94 0.71
N PHE A 61 8.69 24.24 0.22
CA PHE A 61 7.67 23.24 -0.02
C PHE A 61 7.98 22.41 -1.29
N ASP A 62 7.97 21.08 -1.17
CA ASP A 62 8.11 20.19 -2.33
C ASP A 62 6.82 20.25 -3.17
N VAL A 63 6.90 20.90 -4.34
CA VAL A 63 5.79 21.08 -5.27
C VAL A 63 5.15 19.76 -5.70
N THR A 64 5.88 18.64 -5.65
CA THR A 64 5.33 17.32 -5.98
C THR A 64 4.27 16.86 -4.96
N GLU A 65 4.26 17.41 -3.74
CA GLU A 65 3.22 17.16 -2.74
C GLU A 65 1.88 17.84 -3.07
N LEU A 66 1.85 18.91 -3.88
CA LEU A 66 0.59 19.51 -4.34
C LEU A 66 -0.19 18.58 -5.28
N SER A 67 0.49 17.58 -5.84
CA SER A 67 -0.07 16.62 -6.80
C SER A 67 -0.27 15.22 -6.19
N SER A 68 -0.11 15.07 -4.87
CA SER A 68 -0.08 13.76 -4.18
C SER A 68 -1.33 12.92 -4.44
N GLY A 69 -1.15 11.63 -4.72
CA GLY A 69 -2.19 10.65 -5.11
C GLY A 69 -3.25 10.28 -4.06
N ASP A 70 -3.31 10.98 -2.93
CA ASP A 70 -4.33 10.81 -1.89
C ASP A 70 -5.76 11.05 -2.44
N ASP A 71 -5.93 12.06 -3.29
CA ASP A 71 -7.24 12.38 -3.89
C ASP A 71 -7.72 11.26 -4.83
N SER A 72 -6.80 10.70 -5.64
CA SER A 72 -7.15 9.60 -6.55
C SER A 72 -7.53 8.31 -5.81
N ARG A 73 -6.92 8.03 -4.66
CA ARG A 73 -7.28 6.89 -3.81
C ARG A 73 -8.66 7.08 -3.22
N LEU A 74 -8.90 8.24 -2.62
CA LEU A 74 -10.17 8.54 -1.98
C LEU A 74 -11.34 8.56 -2.99
N VAL A 75 -11.12 9.05 -4.22
CA VAL A 75 -12.11 9.02 -5.30
C VAL A 75 -12.53 7.60 -5.66
N SER A 76 -11.58 6.69 -5.82
CA SER A 76 -11.89 5.32 -6.23
C SER A 76 -12.41 4.47 -5.08
N ASP A 77 -11.96 4.72 -3.83
CA ASP A 77 -12.62 4.18 -2.64
C ASP A 77 -14.09 4.60 -2.57
N MET A 78 -14.40 5.88 -2.83
CA MET A 78 -15.79 6.37 -2.87
C MET A 78 -16.58 5.72 -3.99
N ARG A 79 -15.97 5.51 -5.16
CA ARG A 79 -16.61 4.79 -6.27
C ARG A 79 -16.91 3.34 -5.89
N GLU A 80 -15.95 2.63 -5.28
CA GLU A 80 -16.17 1.25 -4.79
C GLU A 80 -17.29 1.21 -3.75
N ALA A 81 -17.36 2.19 -2.84
CA ALA A 81 -18.42 2.25 -1.84
C ALA A 81 -19.79 2.54 -2.47
N LEU A 82 -19.88 3.53 -3.35
CA LEU A 82 -21.12 3.95 -4.01
C LEU A 82 -21.67 2.90 -5.00
N ALA A 83 -20.83 1.96 -5.44
CA ALA A 83 -21.21 0.77 -6.20
C ALA A 83 -22.11 -0.21 -5.43
N ASP A 84 -22.22 -0.06 -4.11
CA ASP A 84 -23.05 -0.94 -3.31
C ASP A 84 -24.56 -0.68 -3.53
N PRO A 85 -25.39 -1.73 -3.71
CA PRO A 85 -26.83 -1.61 -3.93
C PRO A 85 -27.61 -0.89 -2.82
N VAL A 86 -27.02 -0.68 -1.64
CA VAL A 86 -27.60 0.18 -0.58
C VAL A 86 -27.88 1.60 -1.08
N PHE A 87 -27.13 2.06 -2.08
CA PHE A 87 -27.34 3.36 -2.73
C PHE A 87 -28.30 3.20 -3.91
N THR A 88 -29.55 3.63 -3.71
CA THR A 88 -30.63 3.53 -4.72
C THR A 88 -30.73 4.77 -5.62
N GLY A 89 -29.99 5.83 -5.31
CA GLY A 89 -29.95 7.06 -6.10
C GLY A 89 -29.02 7.00 -7.30
N PRO A 90 -29.09 7.98 -8.22
CA PRO A 90 -28.13 8.10 -9.31
C PRO A 90 -26.73 8.29 -8.73
N GLN A 91 -25.77 7.51 -9.22
CA GLN A 91 -24.39 7.64 -8.75
C GLN A 91 -23.79 9.00 -9.10
N PRO A 92 -23.05 9.62 -8.17
CA PRO A 92 -22.31 10.84 -8.46
C PRO A 92 -21.31 10.64 -9.60
N PRO A 93 -21.25 11.55 -10.59
CA PRO A 93 -20.28 11.45 -11.67
C PRO A 93 -18.85 11.67 -11.15
N LEU A 94 -17.85 11.14 -11.85
CA LEU A 94 -16.43 11.21 -11.45
C LEU A 94 -15.91 12.62 -11.08
N PRO A 95 -16.31 13.72 -11.75
CA PRO A 95 -15.94 15.07 -11.34
C PRO A 95 -16.40 15.44 -9.92
N ASP A 96 -17.57 14.96 -9.49
CA ASP A 96 -18.12 15.27 -8.17
C ASP A 96 -17.36 14.51 -7.08
N LEU A 97 -17.00 13.25 -7.35
CA LEU A 97 -16.14 12.47 -6.46
C LEU A 97 -14.76 13.14 -6.29
N ARG A 98 -14.18 13.63 -7.38
CA ARG A 98 -12.91 14.39 -7.33
C ARG A 98 -13.05 15.67 -6.51
N LEU A 99 -14.16 16.38 -6.68
CA LEU A 99 -14.45 17.60 -5.92
C LEU A 99 -14.59 17.29 -4.42
N ALA A 100 -15.28 16.21 -4.05
CA ALA A 100 -15.44 15.77 -2.68
C ALA A 100 -14.10 15.37 -2.04
N ALA A 101 -13.28 14.59 -2.75
CA ALA A 101 -11.96 14.19 -2.28
C ALA A 101 -11.04 15.39 -2.02
N ALA A 102 -11.00 16.34 -2.96
CA ALA A 102 -10.12 17.50 -2.86
C ALA A 102 -10.57 18.55 -1.83
N ASN A 103 -11.89 18.66 -1.56
CA ASN A 103 -12.43 19.74 -0.71
C ASN A 103 -12.86 19.29 0.68
N ALA A 104 -13.32 18.04 0.82
CA ALA A 104 -13.84 17.48 2.06
C ALA A 104 -13.28 16.06 2.33
N PRO A 105 -11.95 15.86 2.33
CA PRO A 105 -11.36 14.53 2.48
C PRO A 105 -11.71 13.86 3.82
N ALA A 106 -11.86 14.65 4.90
CA ALA A 106 -12.28 14.13 6.20
C ALA A 106 -13.72 13.58 6.17
N LEU A 107 -14.63 14.25 5.44
CA LEU A 107 -16.00 13.80 5.26
C LEU A 107 -16.06 12.55 4.38
N ALA A 108 -15.31 12.55 3.27
CA ALA A 108 -15.19 11.39 2.39
C ALA A 108 -14.64 10.16 3.14
N ARG A 109 -13.63 10.33 4.00
CA ARG A 109 -13.13 9.26 4.88
C ARG A 109 -14.20 8.77 5.87
N ALA A 110 -14.92 9.68 6.54
CA ALA A 110 -16.01 9.32 7.45
C ALA A 110 -17.16 8.58 6.74
N PHE A 111 -17.51 8.98 5.52
CA PHE A 111 -18.47 8.29 4.65
C PHE A 111 -18.00 6.86 4.34
N LEU A 112 -16.73 6.69 3.96
CA LEU A 112 -16.16 5.37 3.69
C LEU A 112 -16.12 4.48 4.93
N ASP A 113 -15.83 5.05 6.11
CA ASP A 113 -15.87 4.32 7.37
C ASP A 113 -17.30 3.84 7.69
N LEU A 114 -18.32 4.68 7.44
CA LEU A 114 -19.73 4.32 7.57
C LEU A 114 -20.12 3.20 6.60
N HIS A 115 -19.72 3.28 5.34
CA HIS A 115 -20.01 2.25 4.35
C HIS A 115 -19.33 0.91 4.69
N ARG A 116 -18.07 0.94 5.14
CA ARG A 116 -17.37 -0.25 5.63
C ARG A 116 -18.11 -0.88 6.81
N ALA A 117 -18.55 -0.08 7.77
CA ALA A 117 -19.36 -0.56 8.89
C ALA A 117 -20.68 -1.18 8.41
N TYR A 118 -21.39 -0.55 7.47
CA TYR A 118 -22.61 -1.09 6.87
C TYR A 118 -22.38 -2.47 6.22
N ARG A 119 -21.38 -2.58 5.34
CA ARG A 119 -21.00 -3.85 4.67
C ARG A 119 -20.70 -4.94 5.67
N GLN A 120 -19.88 -4.66 6.68
CA GLN A 120 -19.54 -5.62 7.71
C GLN A 120 -20.76 -6.04 8.54
N THR A 121 -21.68 -5.12 8.81
CA THR A 121 -22.97 -5.44 9.44
C THR A 121 -23.74 -6.42 8.59
N HIS A 122 -23.85 -6.14 7.29
CA HIS A 122 -24.67 -6.93 6.37
C HIS A 122 -24.05 -8.32 6.09
N GLU A 123 -22.73 -8.40 5.95
CA GLU A 123 -22.00 -9.67 5.82
C GLU A 123 -22.08 -10.50 7.11
N ARG A 124 -21.99 -9.84 8.28
CA ARG A 124 -22.17 -10.52 9.58
C ARG A 124 -23.62 -10.97 9.79
N LEU A 125 -24.61 -10.14 9.44
CA LEU A 125 -26.03 -10.50 9.48
C LEU A 125 -26.32 -11.68 8.54
N ALA A 126 -25.78 -11.67 7.31
CA ALA A 126 -25.88 -12.80 6.39
C ALA A 126 -25.22 -14.08 6.96
N SER A 127 -24.11 -13.96 7.69
CA SER A 127 -23.47 -15.09 8.39
C SER A 127 -24.16 -15.49 9.72
N LEU A 128 -24.93 -14.57 10.33
CA LEU A 128 -25.68 -14.76 11.57
C LEU A 128 -27.07 -15.35 11.30
N ASP A 129 -27.69 -15.05 10.15
CA ASP A 129 -28.89 -15.73 9.64
C ASP A 129 -28.61 -17.23 9.41
N GLU A 130 -27.37 -17.60 9.13
CA GLU A 130 -26.91 -18.99 9.00
C GLU A 130 -26.63 -19.67 10.38
N ALA A 131 -26.49 -18.89 11.47
CA ALA A 131 -26.02 -19.38 12.77
C ALA A 131 -26.91 -19.04 13.98
N LEU A 132 -27.97 -18.24 13.83
CA LEU A 132 -28.96 -17.81 14.82
C LEU A 132 -28.45 -17.60 16.26
N GLY A 133 -28.25 -16.33 16.61
CA GLY A 133 -28.50 -15.85 17.98
C GLY A 133 -27.29 -15.70 18.88
N ARG A 134 -26.49 -14.65 18.67
CA ARG A 134 -25.84 -13.92 19.78
C ARG A 134 -25.83 -12.41 19.51
N GLU A 135 -26.45 -11.70 20.43
CA GLU A 135 -26.40 -10.24 20.55
C GLU A 135 -25.04 -9.79 21.11
N ASP A 136 -24.68 -8.55 20.77
CA ASP A 136 -23.52 -7.77 21.19
C ASP A 136 -22.15 -8.09 20.55
N SER A 137 -21.95 -7.58 19.33
CA SER A 137 -20.62 -7.07 18.94
C SER A 137 -20.78 -5.75 18.19
N ARG A 138 -20.18 -4.67 18.74
CA ARG A 138 -20.25 -3.32 18.15
C ARG A 138 -19.57 -3.26 16.77
N LEU A 139 -20.09 -2.36 15.94
CA LEU A 139 -19.73 -2.05 14.56
C LEU A 139 -18.35 -1.37 14.43
N GLN A 140 -17.27 -2.10 14.71
CA GLN A 140 -15.91 -1.61 14.47
C GLN A 140 -15.25 -2.33 13.30
N PRO A 141 -14.54 -1.60 12.40
CA PRO A 141 -13.66 -2.21 11.40
C PRO A 141 -12.71 -3.17 12.09
N SER A 142 -12.34 -4.27 11.42
CA SER A 142 -11.42 -5.20 12.05
C SER A 142 -10.09 -4.49 12.32
N PRO A 143 -9.39 -4.82 13.43
CA PRO A 143 -8.09 -4.24 13.73
C PRO A 143 -7.08 -4.32 12.58
N TRP A 144 -7.19 -5.35 11.74
CA TRP A 144 -6.35 -5.55 10.56
C TRP A 144 -6.63 -4.54 9.45
N GLU A 145 -7.90 -4.17 9.25
CA GLU A 145 -8.31 -3.18 8.25
C GLU A 145 -7.92 -1.77 8.66
N GLU A 146 -8.07 -1.41 9.94
CA GLU A 146 -7.62 -0.09 10.45
C GLU A 146 -6.13 0.13 10.18
N VAL A 147 -5.29 -0.87 10.52
CA VAL A 147 -3.84 -0.80 10.33
C VAL A 147 -3.49 -0.70 8.84
N ARG A 148 -4.17 -1.49 8.01
CA ARG A 148 -3.99 -1.48 6.56
C ARG A 148 -4.30 -0.10 5.98
N ASP A 149 -5.39 0.52 6.41
CA ASP A 149 -5.81 1.83 5.91
C ASP A 149 -4.84 2.92 6.40
N PHE A 150 -4.32 2.81 7.63
CA PHE A 150 -3.26 3.70 8.12
C PHE A 150 -2.02 3.70 7.21
N PHE A 151 -1.45 2.53 6.88
CA PHE A 151 -0.28 2.47 5.99
C PHE A 151 -0.59 2.93 4.56
N HIS A 152 -1.84 2.73 4.10
CA HIS A 152 -2.28 3.17 2.79
C HIS A 152 -2.31 4.71 2.67
N TYR A 153 -2.83 5.41 3.68
CA TYR A 153 -2.90 6.89 3.69
C TYR A 153 -1.56 7.58 4.02
N CYS A 154 -0.51 6.83 4.36
CA CYS A 154 0.84 7.36 4.54
C CYS A 154 1.74 7.13 3.32
N ASP A 155 1.17 6.91 2.11
CA ASP A 155 1.94 6.60 0.89
C ASP A 155 2.92 5.42 1.05
N ASN A 156 2.66 4.54 2.04
CA ASN A 156 3.55 3.47 2.45
C ASN A 156 5.00 3.93 2.77
N TYR A 157 5.19 5.19 3.19
CA TYR A 157 6.48 5.73 3.62
C TYR A 157 6.36 6.49 4.94
N ILE A 158 7.15 6.11 5.94
CA ILE A 158 7.16 6.72 7.27
C ILE A 158 8.52 7.35 7.52
N ASP A 159 8.67 8.64 7.17
CA ASP A 159 9.96 9.34 7.12
C ASP A 159 10.76 9.26 8.43
N SER A 160 10.10 9.49 9.55
CA SER A 160 10.73 9.51 10.87
C SER A 160 11.34 8.14 11.25
N VAL A 161 10.59 7.06 11.00
CA VAL A 161 11.00 5.67 11.24
C VAL A 161 12.08 5.25 10.24
N ASP A 162 11.93 5.63 8.97
CA ASP A 162 12.89 5.31 7.90
C ASP A 162 14.27 5.91 8.19
N ARG A 163 14.31 7.20 8.53
CA ARG A 163 15.56 7.90 8.88
C ARG A 163 16.19 7.35 10.16
N ALA A 164 15.38 6.95 11.14
CA ALA A 164 15.90 6.32 12.35
C ALA A 164 16.58 4.98 12.03
N ALA A 165 15.97 4.19 11.16
CA ALA A 165 16.50 2.91 10.70
C ALA A 165 17.78 3.06 9.86
N GLU A 166 17.82 4.06 8.97
CA GLU A 166 19.00 4.38 8.17
C GLU A 166 20.18 4.80 9.05
N ARG A 167 19.97 5.71 10.02
CA ARG A 167 21.01 6.09 10.99
C ARG A 167 21.51 4.90 11.82
N PHE A 168 20.62 3.98 12.17
CA PHE A 168 21.01 2.75 12.88
C PHE A 168 21.95 1.90 12.01
N ALA A 169 21.60 1.70 10.74
CA ALA A 169 22.39 0.92 9.81
C ALA A 169 23.73 1.58 9.45
N GLU A 170 23.80 2.90 9.38
CA GLU A 170 25.05 3.65 9.16
C GLU A 170 26.04 3.46 10.31
N LYS A 171 25.54 3.49 11.57
CA LYS A 171 26.37 3.23 12.76
C LYS A 171 26.88 1.80 12.85
N ALA A 172 26.21 0.85 12.19
CA ALA A 172 26.60 -0.55 12.21
C ALA A 172 27.90 -0.86 11.44
N ALA A 173 28.45 0.10 10.69
CA ALA A 173 29.75 0.00 10.00
C ALA A 173 29.94 -1.27 9.13
N GLY A 174 28.84 -1.85 8.62
CA GLY A 174 28.86 -3.03 7.75
C GLY A 174 28.41 -4.34 8.40
N ASP A 175 28.45 -4.47 9.72
CA ASP A 175 27.92 -5.65 10.43
C ASP A 175 26.65 -5.30 11.21
N LEU A 176 25.53 -5.36 10.48
CA LEU A 176 24.21 -5.06 11.02
C LEU A 176 23.76 -6.04 12.11
N VAL A 177 24.25 -7.29 12.08
CA VAL A 177 23.87 -8.30 13.08
C VAL A 177 24.57 -8.01 14.39
N ALA A 178 25.90 -7.82 14.34
CA ALA A 178 26.66 -7.47 15.53
C ALA A 178 26.15 -6.17 16.16
N ALA A 179 25.84 -5.15 15.35
CA ALA A 179 25.28 -3.89 15.84
C ALA A 179 23.90 -4.09 16.51
N ALA A 180 23.04 -4.93 15.96
CA ALA A 180 21.74 -5.24 16.55
C ALA A 180 21.86 -6.06 17.85
N GLU A 181 22.79 -7.00 17.93
CA GLU A 181 23.07 -7.75 19.15
C GLU A 181 23.67 -6.85 20.24
N ALA A 182 24.61 -5.97 19.89
CA ALA A 182 25.17 -4.99 20.81
C ALA A 182 24.09 -4.02 21.32
N ALA A 183 23.25 -3.51 20.41
CA ALA A 183 22.12 -2.65 20.75
C ALA A 183 21.16 -3.30 21.75
N LEU A 184 20.88 -4.60 21.63
CA LEU A 184 20.07 -5.34 22.59
C LEU A 184 20.83 -5.63 23.90
N ALA A 185 22.13 -5.93 23.81
CA ALA A 185 22.99 -6.16 24.97
C ALA A 185 23.11 -4.91 25.88
N ASP A 186 23.11 -3.69 25.30
CA ASP A 186 23.06 -2.43 26.05
C ASP A 186 21.80 -2.31 26.92
N HIS A 187 20.71 -2.99 26.53
CA HIS A 187 19.48 -3.13 27.32
C HIS A 187 19.46 -4.37 28.22
N ARG A 188 20.61 -5.06 28.34
CA ARG A 188 20.79 -6.34 29.06
C ARG A 188 19.90 -7.45 28.50
N ILE A 189 19.71 -7.46 27.18
CA ILE A 189 18.94 -8.51 26.50
C ILE A 189 19.91 -9.52 25.90
N THR A 190 19.74 -10.79 26.25
CA THR A 190 20.52 -11.89 25.71
C THR A 190 19.82 -12.49 24.49
N VAL A 191 20.51 -12.63 23.37
CA VAL A 191 19.97 -13.25 22.15
C VAL A 191 20.35 -14.71 22.10
N LEU A 192 19.36 -15.59 22.05
CA LEU A 192 19.52 -17.04 21.92
C LEU A 192 18.93 -17.52 20.59
N ARG A 193 19.65 -18.42 19.93
CA ARG A 193 19.21 -19.04 18.66
C ARG A 193 19.00 -20.52 18.90
N ALA A 194 17.74 -20.95 18.93
CA ALA A 194 17.37 -22.33 19.17
C ALA A 194 16.10 -22.69 18.37
N PRO A 195 15.91 -23.94 17.94
CA PRO A 195 14.66 -24.36 17.33
C PRO A 195 13.48 -24.13 18.27
N GLY A 196 12.44 -23.46 17.79
CA GLY A 196 11.24 -23.16 18.59
C GLY A 196 9.99 -22.95 17.75
N PRO A 197 8.79 -22.98 18.34
CA PRO A 197 7.53 -22.82 17.62
C PRO A 197 7.36 -21.41 17.02
N ASP A 198 7.98 -20.41 17.65
CA ASP A 198 7.89 -19.00 17.27
C ASP A 198 9.13 -18.56 16.50
N LEU A 199 8.96 -17.74 15.45
CA LEU A 199 10.09 -17.11 14.75
C LEU A 199 10.91 -16.19 15.66
N ARG A 200 10.24 -15.57 16.64
CA ARG A 200 10.80 -14.64 17.61
C ARG A 200 9.96 -14.69 18.89
N ARG A 201 10.61 -14.84 20.04
CA ARG A 201 9.97 -14.74 21.35
C ARG A 201 10.88 -13.97 22.31
N TYR A 202 10.41 -12.82 22.78
CA TYR A 202 11.10 -12.04 23.80
C TYR A 202 10.44 -12.27 25.15
N ASP A 203 11.22 -12.71 26.14
CA ASP A 203 10.79 -12.80 27.53
C ASP A 203 11.29 -11.57 28.30
N PRO A 204 10.41 -10.67 28.75
CA PRO A 204 10.80 -9.48 29.49
C PRO A 204 11.29 -9.75 30.92
N GLN A 205 10.92 -10.88 31.53
CA GLN A 205 11.34 -11.24 32.89
C GLN A 205 12.80 -11.68 32.90
N THR A 206 13.16 -12.60 32.00
CA THR A 206 14.52 -13.10 31.84
C THR A 206 15.38 -12.26 30.91
N ARG A 207 14.79 -11.25 30.24
CA ARG A 207 15.41 -10.43 29.19
C ARG A 207 16.08 -11.27 28.11
N THR A 208 15.42 -12.33 27.69
CA THR A 208 15.96 -13.26 26.70
C THR A 208 15.16 -13.18 25.40
N LEU A 209 15.84 -12.88 24.30
CA LEU A 209 15.28 -12.95 22.96
C LEU A 209 15.63 -14.29 22.32
N HIS A 210 14.63 -15.14 22.11
CA HIS A 210 14.76 -16.37 21.34
C HIS A 210 14.43 -16.11 19.87
N LEU A 211 15.32 -16.55 18.98
CA LEU A 211 15.11 -16.59 17.53
C LEU A 211 15.14 -18.04 17.04
N ASP A 212 14.17 -18.41 16.21
CA ASP A 212 14.14 -19.78 15.65
C ASP A 212 15.36 -20.03 14.77
N ALA A 213 16.20 -20.98 15.19
CA ALA A 213 17.41 -21.35 14.45
C ALA A 213 17.09 -21.91 13.05
N ARG A 214 15.88 -22.45 12.85
CA ARG A 214 15.43 -23.04 11.58
C ARG A 214 14.96 -21.99 10.56
N ALA A 215 14.63 -20.78 11.01
CA ALA A 215 14.26 -19.70 10.11
C ALA A 215 15.45 -19.30 9.23
N SER A 216 15.21 -18.83 8.01
CA SER A 216 16.30 -18.41 7.10
C SER A 216 17.13 -17.26 7.71
N ALA A 217 18.38 -17.10 7.26
CA ALA A 217 19.25 -16.04 7.77
C ALA A 217 18.64 -14.63 7.60
N ALA A 218 17.98 -14.36 6.47
CA ALA A 218 17.24 -13.12 6.22
C ALA A 218 16.07 -12.92 7.22
N THR A 219 15.35 -14.00 7.55
CA THR A 219 14.25 -13.95 8.53
C THR A 219 14.79 -13.67 9.92
N ARG A 220 15.85 -14.37 10.36
CA ARG A 220 16.44 -14.16 11.70
C ARG A 220 16.97 -12.74 11.86
N ARG A 221 17.69 -12.21 10.86
CA ARG A 221 18.17 -10.82 10.85
C ARG A 221 17.02 -9.82 10.97
N PHE A 222 15.96 -10.03 10.22
CA PHE A 222 14.79 -9.16 10.27
C PHE A 222 14.09 -9.21 11.63
N GLN A 223 13.93 -10.39 12.22
CA GLN A 223 13.34 -10.54 13.57
C GLN A 223 14.21 -9.90 14.66
N LEU A 224 15.53 -9.97 14.53
CA LEU A 224 16.47 -9.29 15.42
C LEU A 224 16.30 -7.76 15.35
N LEU A 225 16.31 -7.19 14.14
CA LEU A 225 16.13 -5.75 13.92
C LEU A 225 14.75 -5.25 14.35
N LEU A 226 13.72 -6.07 14.17
CA LEU A 226 12.38 -5.78 14.66
C LEU A 226 12.39 -5.66 16.19
N GLN A 227 13.10 -6.56 16.89
CA GLN A 227 13.22 -6.44 18.34
C GLN A 227 14.01 -5.20 18.75
N VAL A 228 15.06 -4.83 18.02
CA VAL A 228 15.76 -3.55 18.23
C VAL A 228 14.78 -2.38 18.11
N ALA A 229 13.91 -2.38 17.10
CA ALA A 229 12.89 -1.34 16.94
C ALA A 229 11.97 -1.24 18.16
N LEU A 230 11.45 -2.38 18.64
CA LEU A 230 10.54 -2.43 19.78
C LEU A 230 11.19 -2.01 21.11
N ILE A 231 12.51 -2.13 21.24
CA ILE A 231 13.24 -1.77 22.47
C ILE A 231 13.76 -0.34 22.40
N GLN A 232 14.44 0.04 21.31
CA GLN A 232 15.14 1.32 21.21
C GLN A 232 14.31 2.43 20.57
N GLN A 233 13.37 2.08 19.69
CA GLN A 233 12.56 3.04 18.94
C GLN A 233 11.12 3.12 19.46
N ASP A 234 10.83 2.53 20.62
CA ASP A 234 9.48 2.46 21.20
C ASP A 234 8.81 3.83 21.27
N LYS A 235 9.49 4.83 21.84
CA LYS A 235 8.98 6.21 21.94
C LYS A 235 8.64 6.82 20.57
N LEU A 236 9.47 6.58 19.56
CA LEU A 236 9.23 7.07 18.20
C LEU A 236 8.02 6.37 17.56
N ILE A 237 7.91 5.06 17.76
CA ILE A 237 6.81 4.24 17.25
C ILE A 237 5.50 4.69 17.93
N GLU A 238 5.47 4.80 19.25
CA GLU A 238 4.27 5.25 19.99
C GLU A 238 3.84 6.66 19.58
N ALA A 239 4.78 7.60 19.45
CA ALA A 239 4.47 8.95 18.96
C ALA A 239 3.88 8.95 17.53
N THR A 240 4.31 8.01 16.68
CA THR A 240 3.75 7.85 15.33
C THR A 240 2.32 7.26 15.40
N LEU A 241 2.07 6.33 16.32
CA LEU A 241 0.75 5.73 16.53
C LEU A 241 -0.26 6.70 17.14
N ASP A 242 0.18 7.67 17.94
CA ASP A 242 -0.70 8.71 18.50
C ASP A 242 -1.36 9.59 17.43
N LEU A 243 -0.67 9.78 16.30
CA LEU A 243 -1.21 10.50 15.15
C LEU A 243 -2.27 9.69 14.37
N ALA A 244 -2.26 8.36 14.49
CA ALA A 244 -3.08 7.45 13.70
C ALA A 244 -4.53 7.30 14.20
N ARG A 245 -4.82 7.68 15.46
CA ARG A 245 -6.16 7.65 16.08
C ARG A 245 -6.90 6.30 15.93
N PHE A 246 -6.20 5.18 16.19
CA PHE A 246 -6.81 3.84 16.18
C PHE A 246 -7.97 3.72 17.17
N GLN A 247 -9.00 2.95 16.80
CA GLN A 247 -10.22 2.77 17.59
C GLN A 247 -10.13 1.63 18.62
N SER A 248 -9.13 0.76 18.50
CA SER A 248 -8.90 -0.36 19.40
C SER A 248 -7.42 -0.53 19.77
N ASP A 249 -7.17 -0.98 21.02
CA ASP A 249 -5.82 -1.31 21.49
C ASP A 249 -5.19 -2.43 20.66
N THR A 250 -6.02 -3.36 20.18
CA THR A 250 -5.59 -4.43 19.26
C THR A 250 -5.07 -3.87 17.95
N ALA A 251 -5.78 -2.92 17.32
CA ALA A 251 -5.32 -2.26 16.08
C ALA A 251 -4.02 -1.52 16.32
N ARG A 252 -3.93 -0.78 17.44
CA ARG A 252 -2.71 -0.09 17.84
C ARG A 252 -1.54 -1.06 18.02
N GLY A 253 -1.75 -2.21 18.68
CA GLY A 253 -0.73 -3.25 18.86
C GLY A 253 -0.26 -3.87 17.54
N ILE A 254 -1.17 -4.13 16.61
CA ILE A 254 -0.83 -4.62 15.27
C ILE A 254 -0.05 -3.55 14.49
N ALA A 255 -0.47 -2.28 14.56
CA ALA A 255 0.23 -1.17 13.92
C ALA A 255 1.63 -0.95 14.50
N LYS A 256 1.81 -1.09 15.81
CA LYS A 256 3.12 -1.06 16.48
C LYS A 256 4.07 -2.10 15.89
N LEU A 257 3.60 -3.33 15.74
CA LEU A 257 4.37 -4.38 15.06
C LEU A 257 4.61 -4.05 13.59
N GLY A 258 3.64 -3.45 12.89
CA GLY A 258 3.78 -2.95 11.52
C GLY A 258 4.91 -1.92 11.39
N LEU A 259 4.98 -0.93 12.28
CA LEU A 259 6.04 0.09 12.30
C LEU A 259 7.40 -0.51 12.69
N ALA A 260 7.44 -1.48 13.60
CA ALA A 260 8.66 -2.22 13.91
C ALA A 260 9.14 -3.07 12.71
N ASN A 261 8.23 -3.70 11.95
CA ASN A 261 8.54 -4.36 10.69
C ASN A 261 9.10 -3.36 9.66
N TYR A 262 8.49 -2.18 9.56
CA TYR A 262 8.96 -1.11 8.67
C TYR A 262 10.39 -0.68 9.03
N PHE A 263 10.67 -0.41 10.32
CA PHE A 263 12.01 -0.12 10.80
C PHE A 263 12.99 -1.24 10.45
N ALA A 264 12.64 -2.50 10.71
CA ALA A 264 13.51 -3.64 10.41
C ALA A 264 13.85 -3.73 8.93
N GLY A 265 12.87 -3.49 8.05
CA GLY A 265 13.07 -3.41 6.60
C GLY A 265 13.99 -2.26 6.20
N ALA A 266 13.75 -1.06 6.75
CA ALA A 266 14.54 0.13 6.44
C ALA A 266 15.97 0.08 7.01
N ALA A 267 16.20 -0.63 8.12
CA ALA A 267 17.52 -0.84 8.69
C ALA A 267 18.30 -1.91 7.90
N LEU A 268 17.62 -2.99 7.49
CA LEU A 268 18.20 -4.01 6.63
C LEU A 268 18.53 -3.47 5.23
N LEU A 269 17.70 -2.54 4.73
CA LEU A 269 17.79 -1.96 3.39
C LEU A 269 17.80 -0.41 3.51
N PRO A 270 18.93 0.19 3.93
CA PRO A 270 19.04 1.63 4.20
C PRO A 270 18.70 2.45 2.95
N TYR A 271 17.88 3.48 3.09
CA TYR A 271 17.18 4.13 1.99
C TYR A 271 18.10 4.57 0.85
N GLY A 272 19.11 5.40 1.14
CA GLY A 272 20.01 5.95 0.12
C GLY A 272 20.82 4.86 -0.59
N ARG A 273 21.38 3.91 0.19
CA ARG A 273 22.16 2.79 -0.34
C ARG A 273 21.31 1.84 -1.17
N PHE A 274 20.09 1.56 -0.72
CA PHE A 274 19.16 0.65 -1.39
C PHE A 274 18.59 1.28 -2.67
N LEU A 275 18.22 2.56 -2.65
CA LEU A 275 17.76 3.29 -3.83
C LEU A 275 18.85 3.34 -4.91
N ALA A 276 20.09 3.65 -4.54
CA ALA A 276 21.21 3.64 -5.48
C ALA A 276 21.42 2.24 -6.08
N ALA A 277 21.44 1.21 -5.23
CA ALA A 277 21.56 -0.17 -5.69
C ALA A 277 20.42 -0.59 -6.63
N ALA A 278 19.18 -0.20 -6.33
CA ALA A 278 18.02 -0.51 -7.17
C ALA A 278 18.13 0.15 -8.55
N ARG A 279 18.66 1.38 -8.62
CA ARG A 279 18.92 2.05 -9.90
C ARG A 279 20.06 1.37 -10.68
N ASP A 280 21.17 1.08 -10.01
CA ASP A 280 22.35 0.45 -10.60
C ASP A 280 22.01 -0.92 -11.22
N THR A 281 21.19 -1.73 -10.54
CA THR A 281 20.79 -3.06 -11.01
C THR A 281 19.54 -3.05 -11.89
N ARG A 282 18.99 -1.88 -12.24
CA ARG A 282 17.70 -1.75 -12.94
C ARG A 282 16.60 -2.58 -12.27
N HIS A 283 16.55 -2.50 -10.94
CA HIS A 283 15.58 -3.16 -10.08
C HIS A 283 15.59 -4.70 -10.17
N ASP A 284 16.73 -5.33 -10.48
CA ASP A 284 16.86 -6.78 -10.39
C ASP A 284 16.72 -7.26 -8.93
N LEU A 285 15.61 -7.94 -8.62
CA LEU A 285 15.28 -8.39 -7.27
C LEU A 285 16.24 -9.47 -6.76
N GLU A 286 16.82 -10.28 -7.64
CA GLU A 286 17.76 -11.34 -7.27
C GLU A 286 19.13 -10.74 -6.93
N GLN A 287 19.64 -9.84 -7.76
CA GLN A 287 20.89 -9.12 -7.45
C GLN A 287 20.77 -8.27 -6.18
N LEU A 288 19.61 -7.63 -5.96
CA LEU A 288 19.34 -6.89 -4.72
C LEU A 288 19.24 -7.82 -3.51
N SER A 289 18.58 -8.98 -3.66
CA SER A 289 18.51 -10.02 -2.63
C SER A 289 19.90 -10.46 -2.21
N ASP A 290 20.78 -10.77 -3.17
CA ASP A 290 22.14 -11.21 -2.89
C ASP A 290 22.98 -10.11 -2.24
N ARG A 291 22.91 -8.87 -2.76
CA ARG A 291 23.68 -7.72 -2.26
C ARG A 291 23.37 -7.37 -0.80
N PHE A 292 22.11 -7.49 -0.38
CA PHE A 292 21.68 -7.15 0.98
C PHE A 292 21.42 -8.38 1.87
N GLY A 293 21.49 -9.58 1.29
CA GLY A 293 21.07 -10.83 1.92
C GLY A 293 19.61 -10.82 2.38
N ALA A 294 18.72 -10.04 1.76
CA ALA A 294 17.31 -10.02 2.13
C ALA A 294 16.52 -10.99 1.25
N SER A 295 15.35 -11.46 1.70
CA SER A 295 14.50 -12.29 0.85
C SER A 295 13.85 -11.47 -0.27
N LEU A 296 13.44 -12.13 -1.37
CA LEU A 296 12.70 -11.49 -2.46
C LEU A 296 11.45 -10.73 -1.96
N GLU A 297 10.74 -11.28 -0.97
CA GLU A 297 9.59 -10.60 -0.33
C GLU A 297 10.02 -9.30 0.37
N GLN A 298 11.18 -9.28 1.04
CA GLN A 298 11.71 -8.09 1.72
C GLN A 298 12.19 -7.03 0.72
N ILE A 299 12.86 -7.44 -0.36
CA ILE A 299 13.29 -6.55 -1.45
C ILE A 299 12.07 -5.90 -2.10
N ALA A 300 11.09 -6.70 -2.52
CA ALA A 300 9.88 -6.20 -3.17
C ALA A 300 9.06 -5.27 -2.25
N HIS A 301 8.96 -5.61 -0.96
CA HIS A 301 8.32 -4.74 0.03
C HIS A 301 9.07 -3.41 0.15
N ARG A 302 10.40 -3.42 0.26
CA ARG A 302 11.19 -2.18 0.38
C ARG A 302 11.09 -1.29 -0.84
N LEU A 303 11.11 -1.85 -2.05
CA LEU A 303 10.89 -1.10 -3.29
C LEU A 303 9.58 -0.31 -3.26
N SER A 304 8.51 -0.89 -2.68
CA SER A 304 7.22 -0.21 -2.51
C SER A 304 7.19 0.91 -1.46
N THR A 305 8.28 1.12 -0.71
CA THR A 305 8.40 2.18 0.32
C THR A 305 9.30 3.34 -0.10
N LEU A 306 9.87 3.33 -1.32
CA LEU A 306 10.84 4.34 -1.76
C LEU A 306 10.20 5.69 -2.13
N GLN A 307 9.51 6.34 -1.20
CA GLN A 307 8.75 7.59 -1.42
C GLN A 307 9.25 8.81 -0.61
N ARG A 308 10.52 8.82 -0.19
CA ARG A 308 11.14 9.96 0.50
C ARG A 308 11.14 11.20 -0.39
N PRO A 309 10.61 12.35 0.08
CA PRO A 309 10.70 13.61 -0.64
C PRO A 309 12.14 13.96 -1.05
N GLY A 310 12.33 14.44 -2.27
CA GLY A 310 13.64 14.72 -2.86
C GLY A 310 14.47 13.49 -3.29
N ALA A 311 14.05 12.26 -2.98
CA ALA A 311 14.78 11.04 -3.32
C ALA A 311 13.86 9.87 -3.70
N LYS A 312 12.74 10.14 -4.40
CA LYS A 312 11.76 9.12 -4.77
C LYS A 312 12.37 8.06 -5.73
N GLY A 313 12.02 6.80 -5.49
CA GLY A 313 12.19 5.70 -6.44
C GLY A 313 10.96 5.54 -7.35
N ILE A 314 10.96 4.48 -8.15
CA ILE A 314 9.78 4.12 -8.95
C ILE A 314 8.59 3.87 -8.00
N PRO A 315 7.41 4.46 -8.25
CA PRO A 315 6.22 4.12 -7.50
C PRO A 315 5.83 2.68 -7.83
N PHE A 316 6.00 1.78 -6.86
CA PHE A 316 5.62 0.39 -6.98
C PHE A 316 4.34 0.10 -6.19
N PHE A 317 3.48 -0.75 -6.75
CA PHE A 317 2.58 -1.56 -5.95
C PHE A 317 3.26 -2.87 -5.57
N PHE A 318 2.96 -3.38 -4.38
CA PHE A 318 3.38 -4.68 -3.89
C PHE A 318 2.18 -5.41 -3.29
N VAL A 319 2.00 -6.68 -3.65
CA VAL A 319 0.98 -7.56 -3.10
C VAL A 319 1.60 -8.89 -2.65
N ARG A 320 0.98 -9.54 -1.67
CA ARG A 320 1.19 -10.95 -1.38
C ARG A 320 -0.13 -11.68 -1.32
N VAL A 321 -0.29 -12.71 -2.14
CA VAL A 321 -1.53 -13.48 -2.29
C VAL A 321 -1.28 -14.93 -1.87
N ASP A 322 -2.29 -15.61 -1.33
CA ASP A 322 -2.27 -17.05 -1.12
C ASP A 322 -2.90 -17.82 -2.30
N GLN A 323 -2.93 -19.15 -2.23
CA GLN A 323 -3.46 -20.00 -3.31
C GLN A 323 -4.97 -19.86 -3.52
N ALA A 324 -5.71 -19.36 -2.53
CA ALA A 324 -7.14 -19.10 -2.63
C ALA A 324 -7.43 -17.71 -3.25
N GLY A 325 -6.39 -16.93 -3.56
CA GLY A 325 -6.54 -15.57 -4.07
C GLY A 325 -6.70 -14.52 -2.96
N THR A 326 -6.53 -14.88 -1.69
CA THR A 326 -6.61 -13.94 -0.56
C THR A 326 -5.38 -13.04 -0.55
N ILE A 327 -5.60 -11.73 -0.64
CA ILE A 327 -4.53 -10.74 -0.49
C ILE A 327 -4.17 -10.61 0.99
N THR A 328 -3.03 -11.17 1.38
CA THR A 328 -2.54 -11.16 2.77
C THR A 328 -1.67 -9.96 3.10
N LYS A 329 -1.11 -9.29 2.08
CA LYS A 329 -0.41 -8.00 2.19
C LYS A 329 -0.63 -7.19 0.93
N ARG A 330 -0.80 -5.88 1.06
CA ARG A 330 -0.84 -4.93 -0.06
C ARG A 330 -0.24 -3.60 0.35
N HIS A 331 0.55 -3.02 -0.52
CA HIS A 331 1.12 -1.70 -0.38
C HIS A 331 1.15 -1.06 -1.76
N SER A 332 0.83 0.23 -1.89
CA SER A 332 0.84 0.87 -3.20
C SER A 332 1.31 2.31 -3.10
N ALA A 333 2.38 2.62 -3.82
CA ALA A 333 2.79 3.99 -4.15
C ALA A 333 2.22 4.43 -5.52
N THR A 334 1.56 3.53 -6.27
CA THR A 334 0.96 3.80 -7.59
C THR A 334 -0.53 4.13 -7.49
N HIS A 335 -1.11 4.52 -8.63
CA HIS A 335 -2.55 4.66 -8.79
C HIS A 335 -3.29 3.31 -8.88
N LEU A 336 -2.59 2.18 -9.09
CA LEU A 336 -3.24 0.87 -9.14
C LEU A 336 -3.88 0.57 -7.78
N GLN A 337 -5.18 0.30 -7.83
CA GLN A 337 -5.98 0.02 -6.67
C GLN A 337 -6.35 -1.45 -6.63
N PHE A 338 -6.09 -2.08 -5.50
CA PHE A 338 -6.55 -3.44 -5.24
C PHE A 338 -7.94 -3.37 -4.64
N ALA A 339 -8.86 -4.21 -5.12
CA ALA A 339 -10.19 -4.33 -4.53
C ALA A 339 -10.08 -4.44 -3.01
N ARG A 340 -10.87 -3.65 -2.27
CA ARG A 340 -11.02 -3.84 -0.82
C ARG A 340 -11.86 -5.07 -0.55
N PHE A 341 -12.81 -5.35 -1.44
CA PHE A 341 -13.76 -6.46 -1.30
C PHE A 341 -13.84 -7.33 -2.57
N GLY A 342 -13.96 -8.65 -2.38
CA GLY A 342 -14.01 -9.63 -3.46
C GLY A 342 -12.64 -10.09 -3.98
N GLY A 343 -12.65 -11.15 -4.79
CA GLY A 343 -11.43 -11.72 -5.38
C GLY A 343 -10.82 -10.81 -6.45
N ALA A 344 -9.49 -10.76 -6.50
CA ALA A 344 -8.75 -10.08 -7.56
C ALA A 344 -9.02 -10.72 -8.93
N CYS A 345 -8.78 -9.98 -10.01
CA CYS A 345 -9.00 -10.47 -11.35
C CYS A 345 -8.19 -11.75 -11.64
N PRO A 346 -8.83 -12.87 -12.04
CA PRO A 346 -8.13 -14.13 -12.30
C PRO A 346 -7.17 -14.08 -13.50
N LEU A 347 -7.33 -13.08 -14.39
CA LEU A 347 -6.40 -12.84 -15.50
C LEU A 347 -5.09 -12.17 -15.06
N TRP A 348 -5.02 -11.67 -13.82
CA TRP A 348 -3.80 -11.07 -13.29
C TRP A 348 -2.73 -12.15 -13.02
N ASN A 349 -1.50 -11.91 -13.47
CA ASN A 349 -0.43 -12.89 -13.47
C ASN A 349 -0.01 -13.41 -12.09
N VAL A 350 -0.33 -12.71 -11.00
CA VAL A 350 -0.02 -13.15 -9.64
C VAL A 350 -0.63 -14.51 -9.31
N HIS A 351 -1.81 -14.82 -9.87
CA HIS A 351 -2.48 -16.10 -9.62
C HIS A 351 -1.80 -17.26 -10.37
N ARG A 352 -1.21 -17.00 -11.55
CA ARG A 352 -0.44 -17.99 -12.32
C ARG A 352 0.92 -18.32 -11.69
N ALA A 353 1.40 -17.51 -10.74
CA ALA A 353 2.70 -17.75 -10.10
C ALA A 353 2.76 -19.10 -9.35
N PHE A 354 1.61 -19.61 -8.88
CA PHE A 354 1.53 -20.91 -8.22
C PHE A 354 1.71 -22.10 -9.17
N GLU A 355 1.45 -21.90 -10.47
CA GLU A 355 1.57 -22.94 -11.51
C GLU A 355 3.03 -23.13 -11.95
N THR A 356 3.86 -22.11 -11.76
CA THR A 356 5.26 -22.10 -12.21
C THR A 356 6.24 -21.71 -11.09
N PRO A 357 6.36 -22.53 -10.02
CA PRO A 357 7.24 -22.21 -8.91
C PRO A 357 8.69 -21.94 -9.35
N GLY A 358 9.30 -20.91 -8.76
CA GLY A 358 10.65 -20.47 -9.03
C GLY A 358 10.83 -19.63 -10.30
N ARG A 359 9.76 -19.35 -11.06
CA ARG A 359 9.84 -18.52 -12.27
C ARG A 359 9.25 -17.13 -12.06
N TRP A 360 9.91 -16.12 -12.61
CA TRP A 360 9.36 -14.78 -12.74
C TRP A 360 8.36 -14.74 -13.89
N LEU A 361 7.12 -14.35 -13.58
CA LEU A 361 6.07 -14.08 -14.55
C LEU A 361 5.97 -12.59 -14.80
N ARG A 362 5.81 -12.22 -16.06
CA ARG A 362 5.73 -10.83 -16.52
C ARG A 362 4.42 -10.64 -17.28
N GLN A 363 3.78 -9.49 -17.08
CA GLN A 363 2.53 -9.14 -17.77
C GLN A 363 2.49 -7.64 -18.00
N LEU A 364 2.13 -7.23 -19.21
CA LEU A 364 1.66 -5.88 -19.48
C LEU A 364 0.14 -5.90 -19.31
N ALA A 365 -0.38 -5.10 -18.40
CA ALA A 365 -1.78 -5.12 -18.02
C ALA A 365 -2.43 -3.77 -18.28
N GLU A 366 -3.67 -3.77 -18.77
CA GLU A 366 -4.49 -2.56 -18.90
C GLU A 366 -5.74 -2.68 -18.03
N THR A 367 -5.93 -1.75 -17.11
CA THR A 367 -7.12 -1.69 -16.24
C THR A 367 -8.31 -1.05 -16.98
N PRO A 368 -9.56 -1.21 -16.49
CA PRO A 368 -10.74 -0.70 -17.19
C PRO A 368 -10.77 0.83 -17.41
N ASP A 369 -10.05 1.58 -16.58
CA ASP A 369 -9.85 3.04 -16.70
C ASP A 369 -8.77 3.43 -17.74
N GLY A 370 -8.20 2.46 -18.46
CA GLY A 370 -7.21 2.65 -19.52
C GLY A 370 -5.77 2.83 -19.02
N VAL A 371 -5.54 2.77 -17.71
CA VAL A 371 -4.17 2.87 -17.17
C VAL A 371 -3.42 1.57 -17.42
N ARG A 372 -2.15 1.71 -17.81
CA ARG A 372 -1.28 0.60 -18.21
C ARG A 372 -0.17 0.36 -17.20
N TYR A 373 0.05 -0.91 -16.88
CA TYR A 373 1.00 -1.34 -15.85
C TYR A 373 1.93 -2.43 -16.37
N PHE A 374 3.15 -2.41 -15.87
CA PHE A 374 4.01 -3.59 -15.87
C PHE A 374 3.79 -4.36 -14.55
N CYS A 375 3.52 -5.65 -14.65
CA CYS A 375 3.25 -6.56 -13.53
C CYS A 375 4.28 -7.70 -13.51
N LEU A 376 5.00 -7.83 -12.41
CA LEU A 376 5.93 -8.92 -12.11
C LEU A 376 5.36 -9.80 -10.99
N ALA A 377 5.40 -11.12 -11.14
CA ALA A 377 4.95 -12.04 -10.11
C ALA A 377 5.85 -13.28 -9.97
N ARG A 378 5.92 -13.84 -8.76
CA ARG A 378 6.63 -15.10 -8.47
C ARG A 378 6.12 -15.74 -7.19
N ASP A 379 6.17 -17.07 -7.10
CA ASP A 379 5.87 -17.76 -5.85
C ASP A 379 6.92 -17.49 -4.77
N VAL A 380 6.49 -17.54 -3.51
CA VAL A 380 7.35 -17.52 -2.33
C VAL A 380 6.86 -18.61 -1.40
N SER A 381 7.50 -19.77 -1.49
CA SER A 381 7.20 -20.94 -0.67
C SER A 381 8.10 -21.01 0.57
N LYS A 382 7.51 -21.27 1.74
CA LYS A 382 8.23 -21.44 3.01
C LYS A 382 7.97 -22.84 3.55
N PRO A 383 8.99 -23.72 3.62
CA PRO A 383 8.81 -25.11 4.06
C PRO A 383 8.31 -25.15 5.52
N GLY A 384 7.54 -26.19 5.84
CA GLY A 384 7.05 -26.46 7.20
C GLY A 384 8.14 -26.97 8.16
N GLY A 385 9.30 -27.37 7.62
CA GLY A 385 10.47 -27.77 8.40
C GLY A 385 10.47 -29.23 8.88
N ALA A 386 9.45 -30.01 8.52
CA ALA A 386 9.36 -31.44 8.83
C ALA A 386 8.52 -32.18 7.78
N TRP A 387 8.69 -33.50 7.68
CA TRP A 387 7.80 -34.36 6.91
C TRP A 387 6.36 -34.26 7.46
N GLY A 388 5.37 -34.09 6.59
CA GLY A 388 3.96 -33.91 6.97
C GLY A 388 3.58 -32.50 7.43
N ALA A 389 4.54 -31.59 7.64
CA ALA A 389 4.22 -30.20 7.96
C ALA A 389 3.81 -29.43 6.69
N PRO A 390 2.69 -28.67 6.71
CA PRO A 390 2.21 -27.97 5.53
C PRO A 390 3.22 -26.92 5.06
N THR A 391 3.45 -26.85 3.76
CA THR A 391 4.26 -25.79 3.15
C THR A 391 3.41 -24.54 3.01
N ARG A 392 3.89 -23.42 3.54
CA ARG A 392 3.20 -22.13 3.40
C ARG A 392 3.55 -21.55 2.04
N ARG A 393 2.59 -21.52 1.12
CA ARG A 393 2.76 -21.05 -0.25
C ARG A 393 2.09 -19.69 -0.44
N PHE A 394 2.85 -18.74 -0.95
CA PHE A 394 2.36 -17.41 -1.32
C PHE A 394 2.84 -17.08 -2.73
N ALA A 395 2.26 -16.06 -3.34
CA ALA A 395 2.80 -15.38 -4.50
C ALA A 395 3.01 -13.90 -4.14
N ILE A 396 4.13 -13.32 -4.57
CA ILE A 396 4.34 -11.88 -4.52
C ILE A 396 4.05 -11.30 -5.90
N GLY A 397 3.41 -10.13 -5.93
CA GLY A 397 3.27 -9.31 -7.12
C GLY A 397 3.91 -7.94 -6.87
N LEU A 398 4.65 -7.44 -7.84
CA LEU A 398 5.29 -6.12 -7.83
C LEU A 398 5.04 -5.47 -9.19
N GLY A 399 4.71 -4.19 -9.24
CA GLY A 399 4.54 -3.53 -10.53
C GLY A 399 4.43 -2.02 -10.44
N CYS A 400 4.50 -1.37 -11.60
CA CYS A 400 4.52 0.08 -11.74
C CYS A 400 3.73 0.49 -12.98
N GLU A 401 3.39 1.77 -13.07
CA GLU A 401 2.86 2.34 -14.31
C GLU A 401 3.85 2.16 -15.46
N ILE A 402 3.33 2.00 -16.67
CA ILE A 402 4.13 1.66 -17.85
C ILE A 402 5.22 2.68 -18.14
N ALA A 403 5.02 3.95 -17.77
CA ALA A 403 5.99 5.03 -17.93
C ALA A 403 7.33 4.74 -17.23
N HIS A 404 7.32 3.92 -16.18
CA HIS A 404 8.52 3.53 -15.43
C HIS A 404 9.11 2.19 -15.87
N ALA A 405 8.40 1.43 -16.72
CA ALA A 405 8.78 0.05 -17.04
C ALA A 405 10.18 -0.05 -17.68
N GLY A 406 10.61 0.93 -18.47
CA GLY A 406 11.93 0.94 -19.10
C GLY A 406 13.11 0.94 -18.11
N GLU A 407 12.89 1.37 -16.87
CA GLU A 407 13.89 1.36 -15.80
C GLU A 407 14.11 -0.02 -15.17
N LEU A 408 13.29 -1.02 -15.52
CA LEU A 408 13.34 -2.37 -14.96
C LEU A 408 13.96 -3.35 -15.96
N CYS A 409 14.95 -4.15 -15.52
CA CYS A 409 15.51 -5.22 -16.33
C CYS A 409 14.45 -6.27 -16.73
N TYR A 410 13.42 -6.47 -15.90
CA TYR A 410 12.34 -7.41 -16.20
C TYR A 410 11.47 -6.98 -17.40
N ALA A 411 11.42 -5.69 -17.73
CA ALA A 411 10.65 -5.20 -18.87
C ALA A 411 11.41 -5.34 -20.20
N ASP A 412 12.68 -5.76 -20.17
CA ASP A 412 13.49 -5.92 -21.38
C ASP A 412 12.82 -6.89 -22.36
N HIS A 413 12.86 -6.49 -23.64
CA HIS A 413 12.27 -7.20 -24.79
C HIS A 413 10.74 -7.33 -24.77
N MET A 414 10.04 -6.57 -23.92
CA MET A 414 8.58 -6.46 -23.97
C MET A 414 8.15 -5.32 -24.89
N ALA A 415 7.02 -5.48 -25.57
CA ALA A 415 6.49 -4.47 -26.50
C ALA A 415 5.69 -3.39 -25.75
N LEU A 416 6.40 -2.51 -25.02
CA LEU A 416 5.80 -1.50 -24.13
C LEU A 416 4.92 -0.47 -24.86
N ASP A 417 5.20 -0.23 -26.14
CA ASP A 417 4.47 0.76 -26.96
C ASP A 417 3.37 0.13 -27.84
N ALA A 418 3.26 -1.20 -27.86
CA ALA A 418 2.29 -1.90 -28.69
C ALA A 418 0.96 -2.07 -27.93
N PRO A 419 -0.15 -1.44 -28.36
CA PRO A 419 -1.44 -1.56 -27.65
C PRO A 419 -1.91 -3.01 -27.50
N GLY A 420 -1.66 -3.85 -28.51
CA GLY A 420 -2.04 -5.27 -28.49
C GLY A 420 -1.20 -6.15 -27.54
N ALA A 421 -0.14 -5.61 -26.92
CA ALA A 421 0.67 -6.34 -25.95
C ALA A 421 0.10 -6.29 -24.52
N PHE A 422 -0.88 -5.41 -24.26
CA PHE A 422 -1.49 -5.24 -22.95
C PHE A 422 -2.70 -6.16 -22.79
N GLU A 423 -2.64 -7.07 -21.82
CA GLU A 423 -3.76 -7.93 -21.48
C GLU A 423 -4.83 -7.11 -20.73
N PRO A 424 -6.09 -7.12 -21.20
CA PRO A 424 -7.17 -6.41 -20.52
C PRO A 424 -7.54 -7.12 -19.22
N ILE A 425 -7.17 -6.52 -18.09
CA ILE A 425 -7.53 -7.03 -16.76
C ILE A 425 -8.59 -6.13 -16.10
N GLY A 426 -9.15 -6.61 -15.00
CA GLY A 426 -9.97 -5.82 -14.08
C GLY A 426 -9.34 -5.73 -12.70
N ILE A 427 -9.98 -5.00 -11.79
CA ILE A 427 -9.61 -5.01 -10.37
C ILE A 427 -10.28 -6.17 -9.64
N SER A 428 -11.60 -6.31 -9.79
CA SER A 428 -12.43 -7.42 -9.30
C SER A 428 -13.63 -7.57 -10.24
N CYS A 429 -14.13 -8.80 -10.44
CA CYS A 429 -15.27 -9.03 -11.34
C CYS A 429 -16.52 -8.21 -10.96
N ARG A 430 -16.74 -7.99 -9.65
CA ARG A 430 -17.92 -7.26 -9.13
C ARG A 430 -17.95 -5.78 -9.52
N ILE A 431 -16.80 -5.18 -9.82
CA ILE A 431 -16.66 -3.76 -10.16
C ILE A 431 -16.02 -3.55 -11.54
N CYS A 432 -15.83 -4.63 -12.31
CA CYS A 432 -15.16 -4.55 -13.60
C CYS A 432 -16.18 -4.17 -14.69
N GLU A 433 -15.93 -3.05 -15.36
CA GLU A 433 -16.79 -2.49 -16.41
C GLU A 433 -16.66 -3.20 -17.78
N ARG A 434 -15.68 -4.10 -17.98
CA ARG A 434 -15.45 -4.78 -19.26
C ARG A 434 -16.62 -5.72 -19.61
N THR A 435 -17.26 -5.51 -20.76
CA THR A 435 -18.46 -6.27 -21.16
C THR A 435 -18.15 -7.61 -21.83
N ASP A 436 -16.94 -7.77 -22.37
CA ASP A 436 -16.49 -8.88 -23.22
C ASP A 436 -15.49 -9.84 -22.53
N CYS A 437 -15.49 -9.89 -21.19
CA CYS A 437 -14.57 -10.74 -20.44
C CYS A 437 -15.06 -12.20 -20.33
N ALA A 438 -14.47 -13.10 -21.11
CA ALA A 438 -14.79 -14.54 -21.09
C ALA A 438 -14.45 -15.24 -19.75
N GLN A 439 -13.52 -14.70 -18.97
CA GLN A 439 -13.08 -15.26 -17.68
C GLN A 439 -13.93 -14.80 -16.48
N ARG A 440 -14.91 -13.92 -16.71
CA ARG A 440 -15.72 -13.29 -15.65
C ARG A 440 -16.38 -14.34 -14.75
N SER A 441 -16.02 -14.31 -13.47
CA SER A 441 -16.49 -15.30 -12.48
C SER A 441 -17.84 -14.93 -11.86
N VAL A 442 -18.12 -13.64 -11.71
CA VAL A 442 -19.39 -13.11 -11.18
C VAL A 442 -19.84 -11.89 -11.96
N PRO A 443 -21.16 -11.63 -12.06
CA PRO A 443 -21.67 -10.43 -12.70
C PRO A 443 -21.18 -9.16 -12.00
N PRO A 444 -20.93 -8.06 -12.74
CA PRO A 444 -20.64 -6.76 -12.14
C PRO A 444 -21.90 -6.18 -11.47
N LEU A 445 -21.71 -5.43 -10.39
CA LEU A 445 -22.79 -4.78 -9.63
C LEU A 445 -23.41 -3.60 -10.38
N GLU A 446 -22.60 -2.86 -11.14
CA GLU A 446 -22.99 -1.58 -11.76
C GLU A 446 -23.53 -1.70 -13.20
N ARG A 447 -23.75 -2.92 -13.72
CA ARG A 447 -24.24 -3.11 -15.10
C ARG A 447 -25.53 -3.92 -15.14
N GLN A 448 -26.36 -3.60 -16.12
CA GLN A 448 -27.52 -4.41 -16.43
C GLN A 448 -27.08 -5.73 -17.07
N LEU A 449 -27.77 -6.80 -16.70
CA LEU A 449 -27.54 -8.13 -17.25
C LEU A 449 -28.68 -8.47 -18.21
N ALA A 450 -28.33 -8.81 -19.44
CA ALA A 450 -29.27 -9.36 -20.41
C ALA A 450 -29.12 -10.89 -20.45
N VAL A 451 -30.21 -11.60 -20.21
CA VAL A 451 -30.29 -13.06 -20.33
C VAL A 451 -31.20 -13.38 -21.50
N ASP A 452 -30.67 -14.13 -22.46
CA ASP A 452 -31.41 -14.62 -23.63
C ASP A 452 -31.48 -16.16 -23.53
N PRO A 453 -32.64 -16.75 -23.16
CA PRO A 453 -32.79 -18.19 -23.03
C PRO A 453 -32.46 -18.97 -24.31
N ASP A 454 -32.57 -18.34 -25.48
CA ASP A 454 -32.31 -18.97 -26.78
C ASP A 454 -30.84 -18.82 -27.22
N ARG A 455 -30.00 -18.13 -26.43
CA ARG A 455 -28.56 -17.92 -26.73
C ARG A 455 -27.66 -18.27 -25.55
N ARG A 456 -26.77 -19.24 -25.75
CA ARG A 456 -25.70 -19.57 -24.79
C ARG A 456 -24.34 -19.08 -25.28
N GLY A 457 -23.87 -17.97 -24.72
CA GLY A 457 -22.47 -17.50 -24.88
C GLY A 457 -21.51 -18.26 -23.95
N VAL A 458 -20.25 -17.82 -23.86
CA VAL A 458 -19.30 -18.34 -22.84
C VAL A 458 -19.84 -18.06 -21.43
N LEU A 459 -20.32 -16.85 -21.19
CA LEU A 459 -21.09 -16.48 -20.02
C LEU A 459 -22.59 -16.75 -20.25
N PRO A 460 -23.36 -17.10 -19.20
CA PRO A 460 -24.81 -17.34 -19.31
C PRO A 460 -25.63 -16.04 -19.39
N TYR A 461 -24.98 -14.88 -19.37
CA TYR A 461 -25.57 -13.55 -19.48
C TYR A 461 -24.65 -12.65 -20.30
N ARG A 462 -25.22 -11.59 -20.86
CA ARG A 462 -24.48 -10.45 -21.41
C ARG A 462 -24.46 -9.31 -20.40
N VAL A 463 -23.37 -8.55 -20.40
CA VAL A 463 -23.22 -7.33 -19.62
C VAL A 463 -23.40 -6.17 -20.60
N ASP A 464 -24.40 -5.31 -20.35
CA ASP A 464 -24.69 -4.15 -21.20
C ASP A 464 -24.04 -2.86 -20.67
#